data_AF-A0A166VII2-F1
#
_entry.id   AF-A0A166VII2-F1
#
_cell.length_a   1.000
_cell.length_b   1.000
_cell.length_c   1.000
_cell.angle_alpha   90.00
_cell.angle_beta   90.00
_cell.angle_gamma   90.00
#
_symmetry.space_group_name_H-M   'P 1'
#
loop_
_entity.id
_entity.type
_entity.pdbx_description
1 polymer ?
#
loop_
_entity_poly.entity_id
_entity_poly.type
_entity_poly.pdbx_seq_one_letter_code
_entity_poly.pdbx_strand_id
1 'polypeptide(L)' 'MVIRDVRTRWNYTHAMIKRALILRKAVDDWVFQHETLRPLMLSNSEWTLLEQLASVLEVRAQTKLLYTSN' A
#
# COMPACT_ATOMS: atom_id res chain seq x y z
N MET A 1 -2.37 -12.01 2.27
CA MET A 1 -1.63 -12.59 3.42
C MET A 1 -0.29 -11.86 3.52
N VAL A 2 -0.04 -11.13 4.61
CA VAL A 2 1.24 -10.40 4.81
C VAL A 2 2.30 -11.39 5.27
N ILE A 3 3.42 -11.47 4.55
CA ILE A 3 4.58 -12.27 4.97
C ILE A 3 5.24 -11.50 6.11
N ARG A 4 5.20 -12.07 7.33
CA ARG A 4 5.67 -11.44 8.57
C ARG A 4 7.20 -11.40 8.69
N ASP A 5 7.90 -12.16 7.85
CA ASP A 5 9.33 -12.44 7.99
C ASP A 5 10.21 -11.58 7.07
N VAL A 6 9.87 -10.29 6.98
CA VAL A 6 10.76 -9.29 6.38
C VAL A 6 11.11 -8.30 7.47
N ARG A 7 12.41 -8.20 7.79
CA ARG A 7 12.96 -7.39 8.89
C ARG A 7 12.52 -5.92 8.79
N THR A 8 12.28 -5.44 7.56
CA THR A 8 11.66 -4.15 7.29
C THR A 8 10.14 -4.33 7.14
N ARG A 9 9.35 -3.62 7.96
CA ARG A 9 7.87 -3.65 7.96
C ARG A 9 7.22 -3.15 6.66
N TRP A 10 8.00 -2.99 5.59
CA TRP A 10 7.60 -2.42 4.31
C TRP A 10 6.56 -3.27 3.59
N ASN A 11 6.46 -4.57 3.90
CA ASN A 11 5.36 -5.43 3.44
C ASN A 11 3.99 -4.95 3.93
N TYR A 12 3.90 -4.41 5.15
CA TYR A 12 2.65 -3.85 5.67
C TYR A 12 2.31 -2.54 4.97
N THR A 13 3.30 -1.68 4.74
CA THR A 13 3.12 -0.45 3.99
C THR A 13 2.66 -0.74 2.56
N HIS A 14 3.29 -1.68 1.86
CA HIS A 14 2.87 -2.11 0.53
C HIS A 14 1.43 -2.65 0.52
N ALA A 15 1.09 -3.54 1.47
CA ALA A 15 -0.26 -4.09 1.58
C ALA A 15 -1.32 -3.00 1.90
N MET A 16 -0.98 -2.04 2.77
CA MET A 16 -1.82 -0.90 3.11
C MET A 16 -2.06 -0.02 1.88
N ILE A 17 -1.00 0.31 1.13
CA ILE A 17 -1.12 1.13 -0.08
C ILE A 17 -1.97 0.41 -1.14
N LYS A 18 -1.71 -0.87 -1.41
CA LYS A 18 -2.55 -1.66 -2.34
C LYS A 18 -4.01 -1.66 -1.92
N ARG A 19 -4.30 -1.79 -0.61
CA ARG A 19 -5.68 -1.74 -0.10
C ARG A 19 -6.31 -0.37 -0.23
N ALA A 20 -5.55 0.69 0.07
CA ALA A 20 -6.00 2.08 -0.10
C ALA A 20 -6.33 2.39 -1.56
N LEU A 21 -5.51 1.94 -2.52
CA LEU A 21 -5.76 2.10 -3.95
C LEU A 21 -7.05 1.42 -4.41
N ILE A 22 -7.33 0.20 -3.93
CA ILE A 22 -8.60 -0.51 -4.21
C ILE A 22 -9.80 0.28 -3.67
N LEU A 23 -9.64 0.92 -2.51
CA LEU A 23 -10.69 1.66 -1.82
C LEU A 23 -10.68 3.16 -2.13
N ARG A 24 -9.90 3.63 -3.10
CA ARG A 24 -9.65 5.06 -3.37
C ARG A 24 -10.93 5.89 -3.37
N LYS A 25 -11.93 5.48 -4.17
CA LYS A 25 -13.22 6.18 -4.23
C LYS A 25 -13.91 6.28 -2.87
N ALA A 26 -13.97 5.17 -2.12
CA ALA A 26 -14.60 5.15 -0.81
C ALA A 26 -13.83 5.98 0.23
N VAL A 27 -12.50 6.02 0.14
CA VAL A 27 -11.64 6.85 0.99
C VAL A 27 -11.85 8.33 0.67
N ASP A 28 -11.86 8.70 -0.62
CA ASP A 28 -12.08 10.08 -1.06
C ASP A 28 -13.48 10.56 -0.63
N ASP A 29 -14.52 9.74 -0.85
CA ASP A 29 -15.90 10.04 -0.42
C ASP A 29 -15.99 10.19 1.10
N TRP A 30 -15.34 9.31 1.86
CA TRP A 30 -15.33 9.34 3.33
C TRP A 30 -14.64 10.60 3.86
N VAL A 31 -13.46 10.93 3.34
CA VAL A 31 -12.69 12.11 3.76
C VAL A 31 -13.43 13.40 3.39
N PHE A 32 -14.09 13.44 2.23
CA PHE A 32 -14.89 14.58 1.81
C PHE A 32 -16.08 14.86 2.75
N GLN A 33 -16.77 13.80 3.19
CA GLN A 33 -17.91 13.86 4.11
C GLN A 33 -17.53 14.28 5.54
N HIS A 34 -16.29 14.02 5.97
CA HIS A 34 -15.82 14.34 7.32
C HIS A 34 -14.94 15.59 7.30
N GLU A 35 -15.49 16.74 7.72
CA GLU A 35 -14.80 18.03 7.64
C GLU A 35 -13.43 18.05 8.32
N THR A 36 -13.30 17.36 9.45
CA THR A 36 -12.04 17.24 10.20
C THR A 36 -10.95 16.46 9.46
N LEU A 37 -11.33 15.63 8.48
CA LEU A 37 -10.42 14.81 7.69
C LEU A 37 -10.05 15.45 6.35
N ARG A 38 -10.78 16.47 5.89
CA ARG A 38 -10.50 17.16 4.61
C ARG A 38 -9.03 17.61 4.43
N PRO A 39 -8.30 18.06 5.48
CA PRO A 39 -6.86 18.37 5.34
C PRO A 39 -5.98 17.17 4.96
N LEU A 40 -6.48 15.94 5.13
CA LEU A 40 -5.82 14.68 4.77
C LEU A 40 -6.25 14.14 3.40
N MET A 41 -7.08 14.89 2.66
CA MET A 41 -7.53 14.49 1.34
C MET A 41 -6.34 14.46 0.37
N LEU A 42 -6.16 13.31 -0.27
CA LEU A 42 -5.06 13.14 -1.21
C LEU A 42 -5.44 13.71 -2.57
N SER A 43 -4.53 14.49 -3.14
CA SER A 43 -4.58 14.92 -4.53
C SER A 43 -4.36 13.76 -5.49
N ASN A 44 -4.74 13.95 -6.76
CA ASN A 44 -4.49 12.95 -7.80
C ASN A 44 -3.00 12.62 -7.96
N SER A 45 -2.12 13.62 -7.80
CA SER A 45 -0.67 13.40 -7.85
C SER A 45 -0.15 12.56 -6.69
N GLU A 46 -0.71 12.73 -5.48
CA GLU A 46 -0.33 11.92 -4.32
C GLU A 46 -0.82 10.48 -4.46
N TRP A 47 -2.02 10.28 -5.03
CA TRP A 47 -2.49 8.94 -5.40
C TRP A 47 -1.57 8.28 -6.43
N THR A 48 -1.13 9.00 -7.46
CA THR A 48 -0.15 8.49 -8.44
C THR A 48 1.19 8.16 -7.78
N LEU A 49 1.65 8.98 -6.83
CA LEU A 49 2.86 8.70 -6.07
C LEU A 49 2.71 7.41 -5.25
N LEU A 50 1.54 7.19 -4.62
CA LEU A 50 1.26 5.94 -3.90
C LEU A 50 1.30 4.72 -4.83
N GLU A 51 0.82 4.82 -6.07
CA GLU A 51 0.93 3.75 -7.07
C GLU A 51 2.38 3.44 -7.41
N GLN A 52 3.21 4.47 -7.61
CA GLN A 52 4.64 4.33 -7.87
C GLN A 52 5.37 3.71 -6.67
N LEU A 53 5.06 4.16 -5.45
CA LEU A 53 5.61 3.60 -4.22
C LEU A 53 5.20 2.15 -4.03
N ALA A 54 3.95 1.78 -4.35
CA ALA A 54 3.52 0.39 -4.30
C ALA A 54 4.34 -0.49 -5.25
N SER A 55 4.67 0.00 -6.44
CA SER A 55 5.53 -0.70 -7.40
C SER A 55 6.96 -0.88 -6.88
N VAL A 56 7.56 0.15 -6.28
CA VAL A 56 8.91 0.08 -5.70
C VAL A 56 8.94 -0.85 -4.48
N LEU A 57 7.90 -0.82 -3.65
CA LEU A 57 7.78 -1.62 -2.44
C LEU A 57 7.32 -3.06 -2.71
N GLU A 58 7.06 -3.42 -3.97
CA GLU A 58 6.79 -4.80 -4.37
C GLU A 58 8.09 -5.61 -4.23
N VAL A 59 8.39 -6.02 -3.00
CA VAL A 59 9.50 -6.93 -2.70
C VAL A 59 9.16 -8.25 -3.39
N ARG A 60 9.81 -8.50 -4.52
CA ARG A 60 9.74 -9.81 -5.19
C ARG A 60 10.16 -10.85 -4.17
N ALA A 61 9.21 -11.67 -3.73
CA ALA A 61 9.45 -12.85 -2.92
C ALA A 61 10.17 -13.95 -3.72
N GLN A 62 11.18 -13.60 -4.53
CA GLN A 62 12.01 -14.53 -5.28
C GLN A 62 12.77 -15.48 -4.32
N THR A 63 12.94 -15.09 -3.05
CA THR A 63 13.51 -15.91 -1.99
C THR A 63 12.53 -16.95 -1.40
N LYS A 64 11.34 -17.14 -1.97
CA LYS A 64 10.49 -18.29 -1.62
C LYS A 64 10.85 -19.57 -2.36
N LEU A 65 11.66 -19.52 -3.42
CA LEU A 65 12.03 -20.70 -4.21
C LEU A 65 13.42 -21.28 -3.88
N LEU A 66 14.27 -20.56 -3.13
CA LEU A 66 15.61 -21.06 -2.78
C LEU A 66 15.67 -21.87 -1.47
N TYR A 67 14.57 -21.92 -0.70
CA TYR A 67 14.49 -22.69 0.56
C TYR A 67 13.58 -23.94 0.46
N THR A 68 13.04 -24.25 -0.73
CA THR A 68 12.24 -25.46 -0.99
C THR A 68 12.87 -26.39 -2.01
N SER A 69 14.20 -26.38 -2.10
CA SER A 69 14.96 -27.44 -2.77
C SER A 69 15.79 -28.14 -1.70
N ASN A 70 15.27 -29.28 -1.26
CA ASN A 70 16.04 -30.33 -0.59
C ASN A 70 17.23 -30.76 -1.46
#